data_AF-A0A1H2EX93-F1
#
_entry.id   AF-A0A1H2EX93-F1
#
_cell.length_a   1.000
_cell.length_b   1.000
_cell.length_c   1.000
_cell.angle_alpha   90.00
_cell.angle_beta   90.00
_cell.angle_gamma   90.00
#
_symmetry.space_group_name_H-M   'P 1'
#
loop_
_entity.id
_entity.type
_entity.pdbx_description
1 polymer ?
#
loop_
_entity_poly.entity_id
_entity_poly.type
_entity_poly.pdbx_seq_one_letter_code
_entity_poly.pdbx_strand_id
1 'polypeptide(L)'
;MAKASAKQVLFEPIFSNNPIALQVLGICSALAVTTSLSVTLVMCVALTMVTAFSNLFISVIRNQIPSAIRMIVQMVIIASLVILVDQVLKAYAYETSRQLSVFVGLIITNCIVMGRAEAFAMQNPPHMSFLDGVGNGLGYSFILIVVAVIRELFGAGSLFGIEILQSVNNGGWYQPNGLLLLPPSAFFIIGFTIWILRTWDKGQVEEEEFRMKPQTRSLKEAM
;
A
#
# COMPACT_ATOMS: atom_id res chain seq x y z
N MET A 1 0.24 -27.23 -1.06
CA MET A 1 1.07 -26.35 -1.92
C MET A 1 0.25 -26.02 -3.15
N ALA A 2 -0.36 -24.84 -3.21
CA ALA A 2 -1.13 -24.43 -4.38
C ALA A 2 -0.17 -24.22 -5.56
N LYS A 3 -0.43 -24.87 -6.70
CA LYS A 3 0.20 -24.55 -7.99
C LYS A 3 -0.31 -23.17 -8.46
N ALA A 4 0.04 -22.11 -7.74
CA ALA A 4 -0.17 -20.77 -8.26
C ALA A 4 0.79 -20.58 -9.43
N SER A 5 0.28 -20.19 -10.60
CA SER A 5 1.14 -19.87 -11.74
C SER A 5 1.93 -18.60 -11.42
N ALA A 6 3.22 -18.55 -11.76
CA ALA A 6 4.07 -17.37 -11.55
C ALA A 6 3.43 -16.09 -12.16
N LYS A 7 2.69 -16.26 -13.26
CA LYS A 7 1.92 -15.18 -13.90
C LYS A 7 0.73 -14.74 -13.05
N GLN A 8 0.02 -15.66 -12.41
CA GLN A 8 -1.10 -15.33 -11.52
C GLN A 8 -0.60 -14.53 -10.31
N VAL A 9 0.44 -15.00 -9.63
CA VAL A 9 1.00 -14.32 -8.46
C VAL A 9 1.50 -12.90 -8.76
N LEU A 10 1.98 -12.66 -9.99
CA LEU A 10 2.48 -11.34 -10.39
C LEU A 10 1.36 -10.38 -10.83
N PHE A 11 0.36 -10.86 -11.59
CA PHE A 11 -0.65 -10.00 -12.21
C PHE A 11 -1.97 -9.91 -11.43
N GLU A 12 -2.28 -10.91 -10.63
CA GLU A 12 -3.53 -10.98 -9.84
C GLU A 12 -3.60 -9.90 -8.75
N PRO A 13 -2.51 -9.54 -8.04
CA PRO A 13 -2.54 -8.41 -7.11
C PRO A 13 -2.73 -7.04 -7.77
N ILE A 14 -2.51 -6.93 -9.08
CA ILE A 14 -2.69 -5.66 -9.81
C ILE A 14 -4.18 -5.45 -10.15
N PHE A 15 -4.88 -6.51 -10.57
CA PHE A 15 -6.24 -6.41 -11.11
C PHE A 15 -7.34 -6.99 -10.22
N SER A 16 -7.12 -8.14 -9.58
CA SER A 16 -8.20 -8.91 -8.94
C SER A 16 -8.10 -9.03 -7.42
N ASN A 17 -6.90 -8.89 -6.85
CA ASN A 17 -6.67 -9.01 -5.41
C ASN A 17 -5.76 -7.89 -4.88
N ASN A 18 -6.17 -6.64 -5.12
CA ASN A 18 -5.34 -5.49 -4.79
C ASN A 18 -5.18 -5.32 -3.26
N PRO A 19 -3.94 -5.11 -2.75
CA PRO A 19 -3.68 -4.93 -1.33
C PRO A 19 -4.48 -3.82 -0.65
N ILE A 20 -4.71 -2.69 -1.34
CA ILE A 20 -5.44 -1.55 -0.76
C ILE A 20 -6.94 -1.73 -0.95
N ALA A 21 -7.38 -2.12 -2.15
CA ALA A 21 -8.81 -2.13 -2.48
C ALA A 21 -9.59 -3.31 -1.89
N LEU A 22 -8.95 -4.47 -1.78
CA LEU A 22 -9.59 -5.70 -1.33
C LEU A 22 -9.07 -6.14 0.04
N GLN A 23 -7.75 -6.08 0.26
CA GLN A 23 -7.18 -6.55 1.53
C GLN A 23 -7.18 -5.47 2.62
N VAL A 24 -7.29 -4.18 2.27
CA VAL A 24 -7.29 -3.03 3.21
C VAL A 24 -5.93 -2.87 3.93
N LEU A 25 -4.83 -3.27 3.28
CA LEU A 25 -3.46 -3.11 3.81
C LEU A 25 -2.79 -1.84 3.26
N GLY A 26 -2.05 -1.14 4.13
CA GLY A 26 -1.17 -0.03 3.72
C GLY A 26 -1.86 1.32 3.52
N ILE A 27 -3.07 1.50 4.06
CA ILE A 27 -3.83 2.75 3.95
C ILE A 27 -3.10 3.91 4.63
N CYS A 28 -2.46 3.69 5.79
CA CYS A 28 -1.76 4.73 6.56
C CYS A 28 -0.71 5.48 5.73
N SER A 29 0.10 4.76 4.98
CA SER A 29 1.11 5.31 4.09
C SER A 29 0.51 5.91 2.83
N ALA A 30 -0.58 5.34 2.31
CA ALA A 30 -1.31 5.94 1.19
C ALA A 30 -1.85 7.34 1.54
N LEU A 31 -2.36 7.54 2.76
CA LEU A 31 -2.88 8.84 3.22
C LEU A 31 -1.74 9.88 3.37
N ALA A 32 -0.59 9.45 3.88
CA ALA A 32 0.52 10.32 4.23
C ALA A 32 1.34 10.79 3.02
N VAL A 33 1.59 9.92 2.04
CA VAL A 33 2.62 10.14 1.00
C VAL A 33 2.04 10.65 -0.32
N THR A 34 0.75 10.43 -0.58
CA THR A 34 0.09 10.79 -1.84
C THR A 34 -0.20 12.29 -2.02
N THR A 35 0.36 13.17 -1.20
CA THR A 35 0.32 14.63 -1.43
C THR A 35 1.31 15.08 -2.51
N SER A 36 2.35 14.29 -2.76
CA SER A 36 3.37 14.56 -3.76
C SER A 36 3.70 13.27 -4.52
N LEU A 37 3.57 13.33 -5.84
CA LEU A 37 3.80 12.27 -6.79
C LEU A 37 5.27 11.88 -6.84
N SER A 38 6.19 12.85 -6.75
CA SER A 38 7.64 12.57 -6.72
C SER A 38 7.99 11.71 -5.50
N VAL A 39 7.52 12.08 -4.32
CA VAL A 39 7.71 11.32 -3.09
C VAL A 39 7.01 9.96 -3.16
N THR A 40 5.79 9.93 -3.71
CA THR A 40 4.99 8.71 -3.89
C THR A 40 5.74 7.70 -4.75
N LEU A 41 6.32 8.11 -5.88
CA LEU A 41 7.06 7.19 -6.76
C LEU A 41 8.28 6.59 -6.07
N VAL A 42 9.06 7.40 -5.36
CA VAL A 42 10.25 6.89 -4.66
C VAL A 42 9.83 5.89 -3.58
N MET A 43 8.74 6.17 -2.85
CA MET A 43 8.17 5.22 -1.90
C MET A 43 7.70 3.93 -2.57
N CYS A 44 7.02 4.01 -3.72
CA CYS A 44 6.53 2.84 -4.47
C CYS A 44 7.67 1.90 -4.86
N VAL A 45 8.77 2.46 -5.39
CA VAL A 45 9.96 1.70 -5.76
C VAL A 45 10.62 1.07 -4.54
N ALA A 46 10.85 1.86 -3.48
CA ALA A 46 11.48 1.37 -2.25
C ALA A 46 10.65 0.26 -1.59
N LEU A 47 9.34 0.45 -1.48
CA LEU A 47 8.44 -0.52 -0.87
C LEU A 47 8.36 -1.81 -1.68
N THR A 48 8.26 -1.72 -3.01
CA THR A 48 8.20 -2.91 -3.88
C THR A 48 9.49 -3.74 -3.78
N MET A 49 10.64 -3.08 -3.68
CA MET A 49 11.92 -3.76 -3.47
C MET A 49 11.95 -4.43 -2.09
N VAL A 50 11.55 -3.71 -1.04
CA VAL A 50 11.54 -4.24 0.34
C VAL A 50 10.58 -5.43 0.45
N THR A 51 9.35 -5.35 -0.07
CA THR A 51 8.37 -6.45 -0.02
C THR A 51 8.86 -7.69 -0.76
N ALA A 52 9.50 -7.52 -1.92
CA ALA A 52 10.03 -8.62 -2.71
C ALA A 52 11.15 -9.37 -1.96
N PHE A 53 12.14 -8.63 -1.45
CA PHE A 53 13.27 -9.23 -0.74
C PHE A 53 12.88 -9.73 0.65
N SER A 54 12.03 -9.02 1.40
CA SER A 54 11.57 -9.49 2.72
C SER A 54 10.85 -10.82 2.61
N ASN A 55 9.96 -10.97 1.63
CA ASN A 55 9.23 -12.22 1.40
C ASN A 55 10.17 -13.37 0.99
N LEU A 56 11.20 -13.07 0.20
CA LEU A 56 12.23 -14.06 -0.16
C LEU A 56 13.00 -14.54 1.07
N PHE A 57 13.55 -13.63 1.87
CA PHE A 57 14.36 -13.99 3.05
C PHE A 57 13.53 -14.70 4.12
N ILE A 58 12.30 -14.24 4.37
CA ILE A 58 11.40 -14.87 5.34
C ILE A 58 11.04 -16.29 4.88
N SER A 59 10.77 -16.50 3.59
CA SER A 59 10.49 -17.83 3.04
C SER A 59 11.68 -18.79 3.15
N VAL A 60 12.92 -18.29 3.02
CA VAL A 60 14.13 -19.11 3.21
C VAL A 60 14.28 -19.57 4.66
N ILE A 61 14.03 -18.67 5.62
CA ILE A 61 14.29 -18.92 7.06
C ILE A 61 13.07 -19.52 7.78
N ARG A 62 11.88 -19.55 7.15
CA ARG A 62 10.60 -19.94 7.76
C ARG A 62 10.61 -21.21 8.61
N ASN A 63 11.39 -22.23 8.24
CA ASN A 63 11.44 -23.51 8.95
C ASN A 63 12.16 -23.43 10.31
N GLN A 64 12.94 -22.37 10.53
CA GLN A 64 13.70 -22.14 11.76
C GLN A 64 12.99 -21.16 12.70
N ILE A 65 11.86 -20.57 12.28
CA ILE A 65 11.15 -19.53 13.04
C ILE A 65 10.13 -20.20 13.97
N PRO A 66 10.29 -20.10 15.30
CA PRO A 66 9.28 -20.57 16.25
C PRO A 66 8.01 -19.73 16.13
N SER A 67 6.84 -20.37 16.25
CA SER A 67 5.54 -19.69 16.15
C SER A 67 5.37 -18.54 17.15
N ALA A 68 5.91 -18.69 18.36
CA ALA A 68 5.77 -17.71 19.44
C ALA A 68 6.43 -16.34 19.16
N ILE A 69 7.51 -16.31 18.38
CA ILE A 69 8.30 -15.08 18.11
C ILE A 69 8.30 -14.68 16.64
N ARG A 70 7.40 -15.26 15.84
CA ARG A 70 7.39 -15.12 14.38
C ARG A 70 7.32 -13.66 13.91
N MET A 71 6.36 -12.90 14.42
CA MET A 71 6.15 -11.49 14.04
C MET A 71 7.38 -10.63 14.36
N ILE A 72 8.07 -10.92 15.47
CA ILE A 72 9.29 -10.22 15.88
C ILE A 72 10.42 -10.50 14.87
N VAL A 73 10.63 -11.77 14.51
CA VAL A 73 11.67 -12.16 13.54
C VAL A 73 11.43 -11.52 12.18
N GLN A 74 10.18 -11.54 11.69
CA GLN A 74 9.82 -10.93 10.41
C GLN A 74 10.08 -9.41 10.43
N MET A 75 9.68 -8.72 11.50
CA MET A 75 9.86 -7.27 11.62
C MET A 75 11.35 -6.88 11.68
N VAL A 76 12.22 -7.70 12.30
CA VAL A 76 13.68 -7.49 12.30
C VAL A 76 14.27 -7.66 10.90
N ILE A 77 13.84 -8.68 10.15
CA ILE A 77 14.28 -8.88 8.76
C ILE A 77 13.85 -7.70 7.89
N ILE A 78 12.59 -7.26 8.01
CA ILE A 78 12.08 -6.11 7.26
C ILE A 78 12.85 -4.83 7.63
N ALA A 79 13.03 -4.55 8.92
CA ALA A 79 13.72 -3.37 9.39
C ALA A 79 15.17 -3.32 8.90
N SER A 80 15.90 -4.45 8.96
CA SER A 80 17.29 -4.50 8.48
C SER A 80 17.39 -4.25 6.97
N LEU A 81 16.48 -4.77 6.16
CA LEU A 81 16.41 -4.50 4.72
C LEU A 81 16.07 -3.04 4.41
N VAL A 82 15.10 -2.47 5.13
CA VAL A 82 14.70 -1.07 4.93
C VAL A 82 15.86 -0.12 5.31
N ILE A 83 16.57 -0.41 6.40
CA ILE A 83 17.76 0.36 6.79
C ILE A 83 18.87 0.23 5.74
N LEU A 84 19.09 -0.96 5.18
CA LEU A 84 20.06 -1.15 4.10
C LEU A 84 19.72 -0.28 2.89
N VAL A 85 18.45 -0.27 2.46
CA VAL A 85 17.98 0.57 1.35
C VAL A 85 18.18 2.06 1.67
N ASP A 86 17.87 2.49 2.89
CA ASP A 86 18.11 3.87 3.34
C ASP A 86 19.60 4.25 3.25
N GLN A 87 20.51 3.38 3.69
CA GLN A 87 21.95 3.65 3.61
C GLN A 87 22.46 3.69 2.16
N VAL A 88 21.95 2.82 1.27
CA VAL A 88 22.28 2.86 -0.16
C VAL A 88 21.83 4.18 -0.78
N LEU A 89 20.61 4.64 -0.46
CA LEU A 89 20.12 5.92 -0.95
C LEU A 89 20.92 7.12 -0.41
N LYS A 90 21.35 7.08 0.85
CA LYS A 90 22.26 8.10 1.43
C LYS A 90 23.56 8.21 0.64
N ALA A 91 24.09 7.09 0.16
CA ALA A 91 25.35 7.05 -0.57
C ALA A 91 25.25 7.60 -2.00
N TYR A 92 24.16 7.34 -2.72
CA TYR A 92 24.03 7.71 -4.15
C TYR A 92 23.19 8.97 -4.40
N ALA A 93 22.25 9.33 -3.51
CA ALA A 93 21.30 10.43 -3.72
C ALA A 93 20.92 11.11 -2.39
N TYR A 94 21.82 11.94 -1.86
CA TYR A 94 21.67 12.57 -0.54
C TYR A 94 20.41 13.45 -0.39
N GLU A 95 20.07 14.25 -1.41
CA GLU A 95 18.85 15.10 -1.35
C GLU A 95 17.57 14.26 -1.30
N THR A 96 17.47 13.23 -2.14
CA THR A 96 16.34 12.29 -2.14
C THR A 96 16.28 11.51 -0.82
N SER A 97 17.44 11.12 -0.28
CA SER A 97 17.52 10.42 1.00
C SER A 97 17.05 11.28 2.18
N ARG A 98 17.35 12.59 2.20
CA ARG A 98 16.85 13.50 3.26
C ARG A 98 15.33 13.52 3.33
N GLN A 99 14.66 13.51 2.18
CA GLN A 99 13.19 13.42 2.11
C GLN A 99 12.72 12.03 2.51
N LEU A 100 13.43 10.98 2.08
CA LEU A 100 13.09 9.60 2.37
C LEU A 100 13.26 9.16 3.83
N SER A 101 14.18 9.77 4.58
CA SER A 101 14.50 9.34 5.94
C SER A 101 13.28 9.35 6.87
N VAL A 102 12.28 10.19 6.62
CA VAL A 102 11.00 10.18 7.35
C VAL A 102 10.10 9.02 6.90
N PHE A 103 10.12 8.68 5.61
CA PHE A 103 9.35 7.59 5.02
C PHE A 103 9.93 6.20 5.30
N VAL A 104 11.21 6.09 5.67
CA VAL A 104 11.83 4.83 6.13
C VAL A 104 11.01 4.20 7.26
N GLY A 105 10.61 4.98 8.27
CA GLY A 105 9.79 4.49 9.39
C GLY A 105 8.40 4.01 8.94
N LEU A 106 7.79 4.71 7.98
CA LEU A 106 6.49 4.35 7.38
C LEU A 106 6.57 3.07 6.53
N ILE A 107 7.73 2.76 5.94
CA ILE A 107 7.95 1.51 5.20
C ILE A 107 8.11 0.34 6.19
N ILE A 108 8.87 0.52 7.28
CA ILE A 108 9.07 -0.53 8.31
C ILE A 108 7.74 -0.97 8.93
N THR A 109 6.88 0.00 9.25
CA THR A 109 5.58 -0.26 9.89
C THR A 109 4.45 -0.45 8.87
N ASN A 110 4.75 -0.58 7.57
CA ASN A 110 3.72 -0.74 6.57
C ASN A 110 3.08 -2.13 6.66
N CYS A 111 1.77 -2.14 6.84
CA CYS A 111 0.98 -3.37 6.97
C CYS A 111 1.19 -4.32 5.79
N ILE A 112 1.39 -3.83 4.56
CA ILE A 112 1.56 -4.68 3.38
C ILE A 112 2.78 -5.60 3.49
N VAL A 113 3.90 -5.10 4.01
CA VAL A 113 5.16 -5.85 4.09
C VAL A 113 5.00 -7.00 5.09
N MET A 114 4.44 -6.70 6.26
CA MET A 114 4.17 -7.69 7.29
C MET A 114 3.07 -8.68 6.87
N GLY A 115 1.98 -8.17 6.30
CA GLY A 115 0.82 -8.98 5.92
C GLY A 115 1.14 -10.00 4.82
N ARG A 116 1.94 -9.62 3.81
CA ARG A 116 2.38 -10.58 2.78
C ARG A 116 3.44 -11.55 3.29
N ALA A 117 4.34 -11.10 4.17
CA ALA A 117 5.29 -11.98 4.83
C ALA A 117 4.58 -13.10 5.62
N GLU A 118 3.57 -12.75 6.41
CA GLU A 118 2.84 -13.71 7.23
C GLU A 118 1.89 -14.60 6.41
N ALA A 119 1.09 -14.00 5.53
CA ALA A 119 0.08 -14.73 4.78
C ALA A 119 0.67 -15.60 3.66
N PHE A 120 1.75 -15.16 3.01
CA PHE A 120 2.29 -15.81 1.81
C PHE A 120 3.70 -16.39 2.01
N ALA A 121 4.66 -15.62 2.55
CA ALA A 121 6.06 -16.07 2.62
C ALA A 121 6.26 -17.27 3.57
N MET A 122 5.50 -17.34 4.67
CA MET A 122 5.55 -18.47 5.60
C MET A 122 5.05 -19.80 5.00
N GLN A 123 4.24 -19.75 3.94
CA GLN A 123 3.57 -20.94 3.39
C GLN A 123 4.10 -21.34 2.01
N ASN A 124 4.74 -20.42 1.29
CA ASN A 124 5.19 -20.61 -0.09
C ASN A 124 6.71 -20.64 -0.25
N PRO A 125 7.24 -21.28 -1.30
CA PRO A 125 8.68 -21.36 -1.55
C PRO A 125 9.29 -19.99 -1.96
N PRO A 126 10.61 -19.80 -1.78
CA PRO A 126 11.25 -18.48 -1.90
C PRO A 126 11.03 -17.76 -3.24
N HIS A 127 11.08 -18.50 -4.35
CA HIS A 127 10.87 -17.92 -5.69
C HIS A 127 9.45 -17.38 -5.87
N MET A 128 8.44 -18.08 -5.37
CA MET A 128 7.04 -17.63 -5.43
C MET A 128 6.83 -16.45 -4.47
N SER A 129 7.44 -16.49 -3.30
CA SER A 129 7.34 -15.42 -2.31
C SER A 129 7.95 -14.11 -2.79
N PHE A 130 9.05 -14.17 -3.54
CA PHE A 130 9.62 -13.01 -4.21
C PHE A 130 8.65 -12.40 -5.23
N LEU A 131 8.10 -13.22 -6.13
CA LEU A 131 7.13 -12.77 -7.13
C LEU A 131 5.86 -12.19 -6.48
N ASP A 132 5.42 -12.76 -5.36
CA ASP A 132 4.30 -12.23 -4.58
C ASP A 132 4.60 -10.84 -4.02
N GLY A 133 5.80 -10.64 -3.46
CA GLY A 133 6.22 -9.34 -2.94
C GLY A 133 6.30 -8.29 -4.04
N VAL A 134 6.77 -8.65 -5.24
CA VAL A 134 6.76 -7.77 -6.42
C VAL A 134 5.34 -7.45 -6.87
N GLY A 135 4.49 -8.47 -7.06
CA GLY A 135 3.12 -8.29 -7.54
C GLY A 135 2.29 -7.41 -6.62
N ASN A 136 2.32 -7.67 -5.31
CA ASN A 136 1.59 -6.87 -4.32
C ASN A 136 2.20 -5.47 -4.16
N GLY A 137 3.53 -5.32 -4.24
CA GLY A 137 4.19 -4.01 -4.25
C GLY A 137 3.76 -3.15 -5.44
N LEU A 138 3.68 -3.75 -6.64
CA LEU A 138 3.20 -3.07 -7.84
C LEU A 138 1.71 -2.74 -7.76
N GLY A 139 0.87 -3.66 -7.27
CA GLY A 139 -0.57 -3.42 -7.07
C GLY A 139 -0.85 -2.28 -6.10
N TYR A 140 -0.09 -2.21 -5.00
CA TYR A 140 -0.11 -1.08 -4.07
C TYR A 140 0.35 0.22 -4.73
N SER A 141 1.47 0.16 -5.46
CA SER A 141 2.05 1.31 -6.15
C SER A 141 1.09 1.93 -7.17
N PHE A 142 0.34 1.09 -7.91
CA PHE A 142 -0.64 1.54 -8.88
C PHE A 142 -1.70 2.45 -8.24
N ILE A 143 -2.31 2.02 -7.13
CA ILE A 143 -3.33 2.83 -6.44
C ILE A 143 -2.71 4.10 -5.85
N LEU A 144 -1.51 4.02 -5.27
CA LEU A 144 -0.82 5.20 -4.75
C LEU A 144 -0.58 6.25 -5.82
N ILE A 145 -0.12 5.84 -7.01
CA ILE A 145 0.13 6.74 -8.13
C ILE A 145 -1.19 7.39 -8.59
N VAL A 146 -2.27 6.63 -8.72
CA VAL A 146 -3.58 7.17 -9.11
C VAL A 146 -4.06 8.20 -8.09
N VAL A 147 -3.99 7.89 -6.80
CA VAL A 147 -4.40 8.81 -5.73
C VAL A 147 -3.51 10.06 -5.71
N ALA A 148 -2.19 9.90 -5.86
CA ALA A 148 -1.24 11.01 -5.85
C ALA A 148 -1.43 11.94 -7.06
N VAL A 149 -1.69 11.39 -8.25
CA VAL A 149 -2.00 12.19 -9.45
C VAL A 149 -3.25 13.03 -9.21
N ILE A 150 -4.32 12.45 -8.67
CA ILE A 150 -5.56 13.20 -8.38
C ILE A 150 -5.30 14.27 -7.31
N ARG A 151 -4.60 13.93 -6.23
CA ARG A 151 -4.36 14.86 -5.12
C ARG A 151 -3.41 15.99 -5.49
N GLU A 152 -2.34 15.75 -6.23
CA GLU A 152 -1.40 16.80 -6.63
C GLU A 152 -2.02 17.70 -7.70
N LEU A 153 -2.63 17.10 -8.74
CA LEU A 153 -3.22 17.84 -9.85
C LEU A 153 -4.34 18.77 -9.40
N PHE A 154 -5.26 18.29 -8.56
CA PHE A 154 -6.39 19.10 -8.08
C PHE A 154 -6.13 19.80 -6.74
N GLY A 155 -5.11 19.40 -5.99
CA GLY A 155 -4.73 20.06 -4.75
C GLY A 155 -3.86 21.29 -4.99
N ALA A 156 -2.82 21.15 -5.82
CA ALA A 156 -1.82 22.19 -6.08
C ALA A 156 -1.92 22.81 -7.49
N GLY A 157 -2.59 22.14 -8.44
CA GLY A 157 -2.62 22.58 -9.85
C GLY A 157 -1.37 22.21 -10.65
N SER A 158 -0.42 21.53 -10.00
CA SER A 158 0.83 21.07 -10.59
C SER A 158 0.91 19.55 -10.62
N LEU A 159 1.80 19.04 -11.44
CA LEU A 159 2.13 17.63 -11.49
C LEU A 159 3.64 17.52 -11.73
N PHE A 160 4.35 16.83 -10.86
CA PHE A 160 5.82 16.76 -10.93
C PHE A 160 6.50 18.13 -10.83
N GLY A 161 5.86 19.10 -10.16
CA GLY A 161 6.34 20.48 -10.09
C GLY A 161 6.19 21.27 -11.39
N ILE A 162 5.55 20.71 -12.42
CA ILE A 162 5.15 21.42 -13.63
C ILE A 162 3.71 21.89 -13.43
N GLU A 163 3.47 23.20 -13.55
CA GLU A 163 2.12 23.76 -13.48
C GLU A 163 1.33 23.42 -14.74
N ILE A 164 0.36 22.49 -14.61
CA ILE A 164 -0.54 22.09 -15.70
C ILE A 164 -1.79 22.97 -15.69
N LEU A 165 -2.32 23.23 -14.49
CA LEU A 165 -3.44 24.13 -14.28
C LEU A 165 -2.86 25.44 -13.77
N GLN A 166 -2.92 26.48 -14.61
CA GLN A 166 -2.46 27.80 -14.19
C GLN A 166 -3.32 28.27 -13.01
N SER A 167 -2.66 28.38 -11.85
CA SER A 167 -3.30 28.80 -10.62
C SER A 167 -3.65 30.29 -10.68
N VAL A 168 -4.69 30.73 -9.97
CA VAL A 168 -5.06 32.17 -9.88
C VAL A 168 -3.86 33.03 -9.43
N ASN A 169 -2.96 32.48 -8.63
CA ASN A 169 -1.74 33.17 -8.17
C ASN A 169 -0.73 33.47 -9.29
N ASN A 170 -0.76 32.69 -10.39
CA ASN A 170 0.12 32.87 -11.55
C ASN A 170 -0.64 33.42 -12.77
N GLY A 171 -1.82 34.04 -12.56
CA GLY A 171 -2.63 34.64 -13.62
C GLY A 171 -3.56 33.68 -14.36
N GLY A 172 -3.75 32.45 -13.85
CA GLY A 172 -4.67 31.48 -14.42
C GLY A 172 -6.07 31.46 -13.81
N TRP A 173 -6.87 30.45 -14.18
CA TRP A 173 -8.29 30.31 -13.82
C TRP A 173 -8.56 29.31 -12.70
N TYR A 174 -7.54 28.54 -12.27
CA TYR A 174 -7.71 27.44 -11.34
C TYR A 174 -7.43 27.86 -9.90
N GLN A 175 -8.40 27.71 -9.00
CA GLN A 175 -8.19 27.91 -7.56
C GLN A 175 -7.80 26.59 -6.89
N PRO A 176 -6.59 26.47 -6.30
CA PRO A 176 -6.13 25.25 -5.67
C PRO A 176 -7.10 24.76 -4.58
N ASN A 177 -7.46 23.48 -4.62
CA ASN A 177 -8.37 22.91 -3.63
C ASN A 177 -7.59 22.42 -2.40
N GLY A 178 -7.50 23.27 -1.38
CA GLY A 178 -6.82 22.96 -0.12
C GLY A 178 -7.32 21.66 0.53
N LEU A 179 -8.60 21.29 0.34
CA LEU A 179 -9.17 20.04 0.86
C LEU A 179 -8.41 18.80 0.36
N LEU A 180 -7.95 18.81 -0.90
CA LEU A 180 -7.28 17.65 -1.51
C LEU A 180 -5.85 17.44 -1.01
N LEU A 181 -5.27 18.44 -0.36
CA LEU A 181 -3.98 18.32 0.30
C LEU A 181 -4.11 17.67 1.69
N LEU A 182 -5.28 17.74 2.34
CA LEU A 182 -5.50 17.13 3.65
C LEU A 182 -5.78 15.63 3.57
N PRO A 183 -5.47 14.85 4.63
CA PRO A 183 -5.73 13.40 4.69
C PRO A 183 -7.18 12.94 4.40
N PRO A 184 -8.24 13.66 4.79
CA PRO A 184 -9.63 13.27 4.49
C PRO A 184 -9.91 13.06 3.01
N SER A 185 -9.24 13.81 2.12
CA SER A 185 -9.41 13.66 0.67
C SER A 185 -8.99 12.29 0.15
N ALA A 186 -7.91 11.73 0.69
CA ALA A 186 -7.42 10.42 0.27
C ALA A 186 -8.42 9.31 0.65
N PHE A 187 -9.15 9.43 1.75
CA PHE A 187 -10.25 8.51 2.07
C PHE A 187 -11.36 8.56 1.02
N PHE A 188 -11.79 9.75 0.59
CA PHE A 188 -12.80 9.87 -0.46
C PHE A 188 -12.32 9.27 -1.79
N ILE A 189 -11.09 9.59 -2.20
CA ILE A 189 -10.54 9.10 -3.47
C ILE A 189 -10.37 7.59 -3.45
N ILE A 190 -9.81 7.02 -2.36
CA ILE A 190 -9.69 5.57 -2.20
C ILE A 190 -11.07 4.92 -2.17
N GLY A 191 -12.03 5.49 -1.43
CA GLY A 191 -13.41 5.01 -1.37
C GLY A 191 -14.09 4.97 -2.75
N PHE A 192 -13.97 6.05 -3.53
CA PHE A 192 -14.48 6.08 -4.90
C PHE A 192 -13.75 5.09 -5.82
N THR A 193 -12.44 4.94 -5.65
CA THR A 193 -11.65 3.96 -6.41
C THR A 193 -12.13 2.54 -6.13
N ILE A 194 -12.34 2.19 -4.86
CA ILE A 194 -12.89 0.89 -4.44
C ILE A 194 -14.31 0.71 -4.99
N TRP A 195 -15.14 1.73 -4.92
CA TRP A 195 -16.51 1.68 -5.45
C TRP A 195 -16.54 1.40 -6.96
N ILE A 196 -15.68 2.06 -7.74
CA ILE A 196 -15.54 1.81 -9.19
C ILE A 196 -15.08 0.38 -9.45
N LEU A 197 -14.05 -0.09 -8.74
CA LEU A 197 -13.52 -1.44 -8.89
C LEU A 197 -14.57 -2.51 -8.58
N ARG A 198 -15.31 -2.38 -7.47
CA ARG A 198 -16.37 -3.31 -7.07
C ARG A 198 -17.61 -3.25 -7.97
N THR A 199 -17.85 -2.11 -8.63
CA THR A 199 -18.93 -1.99 -9.61
C THR A 199 -18.61 -2.77 -10.89
N TRP A 200 -17.34 -2.81 -11.29
CA TRP A 200 -16.89 -3.60 -12.44
C TRP A 200 -16.70 -5.08 -12.12
N ASP A 201 -16.10 -5.41 -10.97
CA ASP A 201 -15.92 -6.79 -10.52
C ASP A 201 -16.82 -7.10 -9.32
N LYS A 202 -18.03 -7.57 -9.61
CA LYS A 202 -19.02 -7.96 -8.59
C LYS A 202 -18.57 -9.20 -7.79
N GLY A 203 -17.53 -9.92 -8.22
CA GLY A 203 -16.98 -11.05 -7.48
C GLY A 203 -16.28 -10.63 -6.18
N GLN A 204 -15.95 -9.35 -6.03
CA GLN A 204 -15.29 -8.79 -4.84
C GLN A 204 -16.27 -8.26 -3.78
N VAL A 205 -17.58 -8.33 -4.06
CA VAL A 205 -18.61 -7.90 -3.10
C VAL A 205 -18.82 -9.03 -2.11
N GLU A 206 -18.35 -8.83 -0.87
CA GLU A 206 -18.60 -9.76 0.23
C GLU A 206 -20.12 -9.91 0.44
N GLU A 207 -20.60 -11.15 0.56
CA GLU A 207 -21.98 -11.37 0.95
C GLU A 207 -22.20 -10.84 2.37
N GLU A 208 -23.39 -10.29 2.63
CA GLU A 208 -23.75 -9.86 3.98
C GLU A 208 -23.73 -11.08 4.91
N GLU A 209 -22.67 -11.21 5.71
CA GLU A 209 -22.52 -12.28 6.71
C GLU A 209 -23.68 -12.26 7.73
N PHE A 210 -24.32 -11.09 7.88
CA PHE A 210 -25.50 -10.90 8.72
C PHE A 210 -26.60 -10.11 8.00
N ARG A 211 -27.74 -10.76 7.74
CA ARG A 211 -28.99 -10.04 7.44
C ARG A 211 -29.44 -9.30 8.70
N MET A 212 -29.41 -7.96 8.67
CA MET A 212 -29.93 -7.15 9.78
C MET A 212 -31.41 -7.47 10.03
N LYS A 213 -31.71 -8.27 11.06
CA LYS A 213 -33.09 -8.52 11.51
C LYS A 213 -33.60 -7.27 12.25
N PRO A 214 -34.84 -6.82 12.01
CA PRO A 214 -35.31 -5.51 12.45
C PRO A 214 -35.56 -5.31 13.96
N GLN A 215 -35.39 -6.29 14.85
CA GLN A 215 -35.66 -6.14 16.29
C GLN A 215 -34.89 -7.17 17.14
N THR A 216 -33.84 -6.76 17.84
CA THR A 216 -33.30 -7.52 18.98
C THR A 216 -33.79 -6.83 20.26
N ARG A 217 -34.79 -7.39 20.95
CA ARG A 217 -35.17 -6.92 22.29
C ARG A 217 -33.97 -7.13 23.23
N SER A 218 -33.66 -6.13 24.05
CA SER A 218 -32.57 -6.24 25.02
C SER A 218 -32.87 -7.38 26.01
N LEU A 219 -31.85 -8.16 26.35
CA LEU A 219 -31.90 -9.32 27.27
C LEU A 219 -32.50 -9.04 28.67
N LYS A 220 -32.82 -7.79 28.99
CA LYS A 220 -33.45 -7.37 30.24
C LYS A 220 -34.95 -7.65 30.34
N GLU A 221 -35.60 -8.04 29.24
CA GLU A 221 -37.04 -8.40 29.21
C GLU A 221 -37.29 -9.92 29.10
N ALA A 222 -36.22 -10.72 29.21
CA ALA A 222 -36.28 -12.19 29.16
C ALA A 222 -35.91 -12.84 30.52
N MET A 223 -35.88 -12.06 31.60
CA MET A 223 -35.75 -12.53 32.99
C MET A 223 -37.01 -12.19 33.78
#